data_AF-A0A6X4P5B7-F1
#
_entry.id   AF-A0A6X4P5B7-F1
#
_cell.length_a   1.000
_cell.length_b   1.000
_cell.length_c   1.000
_cell.angle_alpha   90.00
_cell.angle_beta   90.00
_cell.angle_gamma   90.00
#
_symmetry.space_group_name_H-M   'P 1'
#
loop_
_entity.id
_entity.type
_entity.pdbx_description
1 polymer ?
#
loop_
_entity_poly.entity_id
_entity_poly.type
_entity_poly.pdbx_seq_one_letter_code
_entity_poly.pdbx_strand_id
1 'polypeptide(L)'
;MTEKDVEELMLMHKRIIENLEEFSMPAKQQMEKLKDLVVTDELASDFSDIALQYAKILFDHGWLTKEQLDMFLVVDKKLEGMSNNEDLWSDEVLETSIEWAECREQGKEILKTFE
;
A
#
# COMPACT_ATOMS: atom_id res chain seq x y z
N MET A 1 -13.31 -14.39 -19.15
CA MET A 1 -12.87 -14.68 -17.78
C MET A 1 -13.24 -16.11 -17.46
N THR A 2 -12.25 -16.95 -17.28
CA THR A 2 -12.38 -18.36 -16.84
C THR A 2 -12.56 -18.43 -15.32
N GLU A 3 -12.93 -19.60 -14.79
CA GLU A 3 -12.96 -19.82 -13.33
C GLU A 3 -11.60 -19.55 -12.68
N LYS A 4 -10.52 -20.02 -13.32
CA LYS A 4 -9.14 -19.73 -12.90
C LYS A 4 -8.83 -18.23 -12.89
N ASP A 5 -9.29 -17.49 -13.90
CA ASP A 5 -9.09 -16.03 -13.93
C ASP A 5 -9.80 -15.35 -12.74
N VAL A 6 -10.99 -15.82 -12.35
CA VAL A 6 -11.71 -15.28 -11.18
C VAL A 6 -10.97 -15.59 -9.88
N GLU A 7 -10.46 -16.81 -9.70
CA GLU A 7 -9.68 -17.19 -8.52
C GLU A 7 -8.43 -16.34 -8.35
N GLU A 8 -7.71 -16.06 -9.45
CA GLU A 8 -6.53 -15.19 -9.44
C GLU A 8 -6.90 -13.75 -9.04
N LEU A 9 -7.98 -13.19 -9.58
CA LEU A 9 -8.46 -11.85 -9.22
C LEU A 9 -8.91 -11.78 -7.74
N MET A 10 -9.58 -12.82 -7.24
CA MET A 10 -9.94 -12.91 -5.81
C MET A 10 -8.71 -12.94 -4.90
N LEU A 11 -7.67 -13.66 -5.29
CA LEU A 11 -6.42 -13.70 -4.53
C LEU A 11 -5.71 -12.35 -4.53
N MET A 12 -5.67 -11.65 -5.67
CA MET A 12 -5.12 -10.30 -5.78
C MET A 12 -5.90 -9.32 -4.90
N HIS A 13 -7.22 -9.38 -4.93
CA HIS A 13 -8.09 -8.54 -4.10
C HIS A 13 -7.83 -8.76 -2.61
N LYS A 14 -7.75 -10.02 -2.17
CA LYS A 14 -7.38 -10.36 -0.78
C LYS A 14 -6.00 -9.83 -0.41
N ARG A 15 -5.02 -9.95 -1.32
CA ARG A 15 -3.64 -9.52 -1.06
C ARG A 15 -3.50 -8.00 -0.97
N ILE A 16 -4.29 -7.23 -1.72
CA ILE A 16 -4.36 -5.77 -1.57
C ILE A 16 -4.86 -5.41 -0.18
N ILE A 17 -5.93 -6.04 0.29
CA ILE A 17 -6.48 -5.75 1.63
C ILE A 17 -5.43 -6.03 2.71
N GLU A 18 -4.78 -7.20 2.66
CA GLU A 18 -3.69 -7.54 3.60
C GLU A 18 -2.54 -6.52 3.56
N ASN A 19 -2.13 -6.08 2.36
CA ASN A 19 -1.10 -5.05 2.21
C ASN A 19 -1.55 -3.71 2.81
N LEU A 20 -2.80 -3.30 2.57
CA LEU A 20 -3.32 -2.05 3.10
C LEU A 20 -3.46 -2.08 4.61
N GLU A 21 -3.87 -3.20 5.20
CA GLU A 21 -3.88 -3.40 6.65
C GLU A 21 -2.46 -3.23 7.23
N GLU A 22 -1.45 -3.79 6.55
CA GLU A 22 -0.04 -3.64 6.93
C GLU A 22 0.49 -2.22 6.76
N PHE A 23 0.16 -1.58 5.65
CA PHE A 23 0.56 -0.23 5.32
C PHE A 23 -0.07 0.82 6.24
N SER A 24 -1.23 0.52 6.82
CA SER A 24 -2.06 1.47 7.57
C SER A 24 -1.95 1.36 9.09
N MET A 25 -1.35 0.28 9.60
CA MET A 25 -1.24 0.05 11.04
C MET A 25 -0.31 1.09 11.70
N PRO A 26 -0.38 1.27 13.04
CA PRO A 26 0.53 2.16 13.74
C PRO A 26 1.99 1.80 13.50
N ALA A 27 2.88 2.80 13.38
CA ALA A 27 4.30 2.61 13.07
C ALA A 27 4.98 1.52 13.91
N LYS A 28 4.72 1.49 15.23
CA LYS A 28 5.28 0.47 16.12
C LYS A 28 4.89 -0.96 15.75
N GLN A 29 3.65 -1.15 15.28
CA GLN A 29 3.18 -2.46 14.83
C GLN A 29 3.82 -2.82 13.48
N GLN A 30 4.02 -1.85 12.58
CA GLN A 30 4.73 -2.05 11.32
C GLN A 30 6.16 -2.53 11.60
N MET A 31 6.86 -1.83 12.49
CA MET A 31 8.22 -2.16 12.91
C MET A 31 8.31 -3.51 13.61
N GLU A 32 7.35 -3.86 14.48
CA GLU A 32 7.34 -5.17 15.13
C GLU A 32 7.14 -6.31 14.12
N LYS A 33 6.25 -6.11 13.14
CA LYS A 33 5.93 -7.10 12.12
C LYS A 33 7.06 -7.30 11.10
N LEU A 34 7.79 -6.23 10.77
CA LEU A 34 8.85 -6.19 9.76
C LEU A 34 10.27 -6.04 10.35
N LYS A 35 10.44 -6.33 11.65
CA LYS A 35 11.63 -6.05 12.49
C LYS A 35 13.01 -6.48 11.97
N ASP A 36 13.07 -7.39 11.00
CA ASP A 36 14.31 -7.93 10.44
C ASP A 36 14.61 -7.35 9.04
N LEU A 37 13.85 -6.33 8.61
CA LEU A 37 13.91 -5.67 7.31
C LEU A 37 14.02 -4.15 7.50
N VAL A 38 14.35 -3.43 6.42
CA VAL A 38 14.24 -1.96 6.40
C VAL A 38 12.76 -1.63 6.22
N VAL A 39 12.08 -1.28 7.31
CA VAL A 39 10.61 -1.25 7.34
C VAL A 39 10.04 -0.24 6.34
N THR A 40 10.70 0.92 6.20
CA THR A 40 10.31 1.96 5.25
C THR A 40 10.41 1.50 3.79
N ASP A 41 11.49 0.79 3.44
CA ASP A 41 11.68 0.23 2.10
C ASP A 41 10.61 -0.81 1.79
N GLU A 42 10.41 -1.77 2.69
CA GLU A 42 9.42 -2.86 2.50
C GLU A 42 8.00 -2.31 2.35
N LEU A 43 7.59 -1.37 3.19
CA LEU A 43 6.27 -0.74 3.10
C LEU A 43 6.08 -0.04 1.76
N ALA A 44 7.10 0.67 1.26
CA ALA A 44 7.02 1.37 -0.01
C ALA A 44 7.01 0.41 -1.20
N SER A 45 7.86 -0.63 -1.19
CA SER A 45 7.92 -1.62 -2.26
C SER A 45 6.66 -2.49 -2.30
N ASP A 46 6.18 -2.97 -1.16
CA ASP A 46 4.95 -3.77 -1.08
C ASP A 46 3.75 -2.96 -1.59
N PHE A 47 3.68 -1.67 -1.26
CA PHE A 47 2.64 -0.80 -1.81
C PHE A 47 2.77 -0.63 -3.33
N SER A 48 3.93 -0.22 -3.83
CA SER A 48 4.12 0.25 -5.21
C SER A 48 4.26 -0.91 -6.22
N ASP A 49 4.97 -1.97 -5.82
CA ASP A 49 5.32 -3.10 -6.67
C ASP A 49 4.30 -4.24 -6.57
N ILE A 50 3.52 -4.31 -5.48
CA ILE A 50 2.50 -5.35 -5.29
C ILE A 50 1.10 -4.75 -5.29
N ALA A 51 0.74 -3.95 -4.28
CA ALA A 51 -0.64 -3.52 -4.10
C ALA A 51 -1.16 -2.67 -5.27
N LEU A 52 -0.39 -1.69 -5.73
CA LEU A 52 -0.74 -0.86 -6.88
C LEU A 52 -0.82 -1.67 -8.19
N GLN A 53 0.08 -2.64 -8.40
CA GLN A 53 0.05 -3.46 -9.62
C GLN A 53 -1.19 -4.35 -9.65
N TYR A 54 -1.56 -4.94 -8.52
CA TYR A 54 -2.82 -5.67 -8.40
C TYR A 54 -4.03 -4.74 -8.54
N ALA A 55 -3.98 -3.52 -8.01
CA ALA A 55 -5.07 -2.55 -8.17
C ALA A 55 -5.30 -2.21 -9.65
N LYS A 56 -4.24 -2.02 -10.43
CA LYS A 56 -4.32 -1.79 -11.89
C LYS A 56 -4.97 -2.98 -12.60
N ILE A 57 -4.54 -4.21 -12.29
CA ILE A 57 -5.10 -5.43 -12.89
C ILE A 57 -6.59 -5.58 -12.55
N LEU A 58 -6.96 -5.37 -11.28
CA LEU A 58 -8.34 -5.45 -10.83
C LEU A 58 -9.22 -4.36 -11.46
N PHE A 59 -8.70 -3.14 -11.62
CA PHE A 59 -9.38 -2.07 -12.33
C PHE A 59 -9.64 -2.42 -13.80
N ASP A 60 -8.64 -2.96 -14.50
CA ASP A 60 -8.77 -3.38 -15.91
C ASP A 60 -9.84 -4.48 -16.10
N HIS A 61 -10.09 -5.27 -15.04
CA HIS A 61 -11.14 -6.30 -15.01
C HIS A 61 -12.47 -5.81 -14.41
N GLY A 62 -12.58 -4.53 -14.02
CA GLY A 62 -13.80 -3.91 -13.49
C GLY A 62 -14.10 -4.26 -12.03
N TRP A 63 -13.14 -4.78 -11.27
CA TRP A 63 -13.27 -5.08 -9.84
C TRP A 63 -13.04 -3.85 -8.95
N LEU A 64 -12.24 -2.89 -9.43
CA LEU A 64 -12.05 -1.59 -8.77
C LEU A 64 -12.64 -0.47 -9.61
N THR A 65 -13.09 0.57 -8.92
CA THR A 65 -13.52 1.83 -9.54
C THR A 65 -12.30 2.68 -9.91
N LYS A 66 -12.52 3.67 -10.77
CA LYS A 66 -11.49 4.67 -11.11
C LYS A 66 -11.05 5.47 -9.88
N GLU A 67 -12.00 5.82 -9.01
CA GLU A 67 -11.73 6.52 -7.76
C GLU A 67 -10.79 5.72 -6.86
N GLN A 68 -11.05 4.43 -6.66
CA GLN A 68 -10.16 3.55 -5.89
C GLN A 68 -8.75 3.52 -6.49
N LEU A 69 -8.62 3.29 -7.79
CA LEU A 69 -7.29 3.27 -8.45
C LEU A 69 -6.56 4.61 -8.31
N ASP A 70 -7.27 5.74 -8.43
CA ASP A 70 -6.67 7.06 -8.29
C ASP A 70 -6.12 7.30 -6.88
N MET A 71 -6.75 6.75 -5.84
CA MET A 71 -6.23 6.82 -4.48
C MET A 71 -4.88 6.08 -4.35
N PHE A 72 -4.74 4.89 -4.94
CA PHE A 72 -3.43 4.19 -4.96
C PHE A 72 -2.37 5.02 -5.67
N LEU A 73 -2.70 5.60 -6.83
CA LEU A 73 -1.75 6.42 -7.60
C LEU A 73 -1.31 7.68 -6.84
N VAL A 74 -2.18 8.26 -5.99
CA VAL A 74 -1.83 9.40 -5.14
C VAL A 74 -0.79 9.01 -4.10
N VAL A 75 -0.94 7.84 -3.45
CA VAL A 75 0.03 7.34 -2.46
C VAL A 75 1.36 7.00 -3.14
N ASP A 76 1.32 6.30 -4.28
CA ASP A 76 2.50 5.94 -5.06
C ASP A 76 3.33 7.17 -5.44
N LYS A 77 2.66 8.22 -5.95
CA LYS A 77 3.30 9.50 -6.26
C LYS A 77 3.90 10.18 -5.03
N LYS A 78 3.28 10.02 -3.85
CA LYS A 78 3.81 10.55 -2.59
C LYS A 78 5.08 9.80 -2.19
N LEU A 79 5.08 8.47 -2.25
CA LEU A 79 6.26 7.62 -1.99
C LEU A 79 7.41 7.95 -2.97
N GLU A 80 7.11 8.09 -4.26
CA GLU A 80 8.07 8.55 -5.27
C GLU A 80 8.64 9.94 -4.91
N GLY A 81 7.78 10.87 -4.49
CA GLY A 81 8.21 12.19 -4.00
C GLY A 81 9.18 12.09 -2.81
N MET A 82 8.87 11.22 -1.84
CA MET A 82 9.68 10.96 -0.65
C MET A 82 11.04 10.34 -1.00
N SER A 83 11.15 9.58 -2.09
CA SER A 83 12.41 8.95 -2.51
C SER A 83 13.53 9.94 -2.82
N ASN A 84 13.19 11.21 -3.08
CA ASN A 84 14.16 12.28 -3.29
C ASN A 84 14.77 12.83 -1.98
N ASN A 85 14.32 12.35 -0.82
CA ASN A 85 14.82 12.75 0.49
C ASN A 85 15.21 11.52 1.32
N GLU A 86 16.50 11.19 1.34
CA GLU A 86 17.06 10.05 2.08
C GLU A 86 16.73 10.10 3.59
N ASP A 87 16.53 11.29 4.16
CA ASP A 87 16.20 11.44 5.59
C ASP A 87 14.83 10.82 5.95
N LEU A 88 13.98 10.50 4.97
CA LEU A 88 12.67 9.86 5.20
C LEU A 88 12.74 8.32 5.28
N TRP A 89 13.88 7.71 5.00
CA TRP A 89 14.02 6.27 4.80
C TRP A 89 14.75 5.59 5.95
N SER A 90 14.17 5.72 7.15
CA SER A 90 14.62 5.01 8.35
C SER A 90 13.47 4.70 9.31
N ASP A 91 13.65 3.69 10.14
CA ASP A 91 12.63 3.24 11.09
C ASP A 91 12.27 4.31 12.14
N GLU A 92 13.23 5.14 12.56
CA GLU A 92 12.98 6.26 13.48
C GLU A 92 12.03 7.28 12.85
N VAL A 93 12.18 7.52 11.55
CA VAL A 93 11.41 8.51 10.80
C VAL A 93 10.04 7.98 10.41
N LEU A 94 9.88 6.66 10.28
CA LEU A 94 8.58 6.01 10.11
C LEU A 94 7.60 6.36 11.26
N GLU A 95 8.08 6.44 12.50
CA GLU A 95 7.25 6.80 13.66
C GLU A 95 6.99 8.30 13.75
N THR A 96 7.96 9.13 13.41
CA THR A 96 7.96 10.56 13.77
C THR A 96 7.59 11.52 12.64
N SER A 97 7.77 11.12 11.37
CA SER A 97 7.49 12.00 10.24
C SER A 97 6.00 12.15 9.95
N ILE A 98 5.64 13.35 9.49
CA ILE A 98 4.29 13.63 9.00
C ILE A 98 4.03 12.91 7.67
N GLU A 99 5.08 12.72 6.85
CA GLU A 99 5.00 12.07 5.55
C GLU A 99 4.52 10.61 5.68
N TRP A 100 5.16 9.83 6.55
CA TRP A 100 4.74 8.45 6.80
C TRP A 100 3.40 8.37 7.54
N ALA A 101 3.09 9.34 8.41
CA ALA A 101 1.77 9.42 9.04
C ALA A 101 0.64 9.66 8.01
N GLU A 102 0.88 10.53 7.04
CA GLU A 102 -0.03 10.79 5.93
C GLU A 102 -0.17 9.58 5.02
N CYS A 103 0.93 8.87 4.70
CA CYS A 103 0.87 7.61 3.95
C CYS A 103 -0.03 6.58 4.64
N ARG A 104 0.16 6.35 5.95
CA ARG A 104 -0.70 5.45 6.74
C ARG A 104 -2.17 5.86 6.69
N GLU A 105 -2.45 7.15 6.82
CA GLU A 105 -3.84 7.63 6.79
C GLU A 105 -4.48 7.45 5.41
N GLN A 106 -3.74 7.74 4.34
CA GLN A 106 -4.20 7.47 2.98
C GLN A 106 -4.44 5.98 2.75
N GLY A 107 -3.57 5.11 3.28
CA GLY A 107 -3.78 3.66 3.30
C GLY A 107 -5.11 3.26 3.95
N LYS A 108 -5.44 3.85 5.10
CA LYS A 108 -6.73 3.60 5.78
C LYS A 108 -7.91 4.08 4.95
N GLU A 109 -7.81 5.24 4.32
CA GLU A 109 -8.87 5.75 3.45
C GLU A 109 -9.10 4.81 2.27
N ILE A 110 -8.04 4.28 1.66
CA ILE A 110 -8.17 3.26 0.61
C ILE A 110 -8.84 2.01 1.17
N LEU A 111 -8.38 1.49 2.32
CA LEU A 111 -8.89 0.26 2.93
C LEU A 111 -10.39 0.33 3.21
N LYS A 112 -10.90 1.47 3.68
CA LYS A 112 -12.35 1.71 3.91
C LYS A 112 -13.19 1.57 2.65
N THR A 113 -12.62 1.67 1.45
CA THR A 113 -13.36 1.47 0.20
C THR A 113 -13.60 0.00 -0.15
N PHE A 114 -12.97 -0.92 0.59
CA PHE A 114 -13.11 -2.38 0.43
C PHE A 114 -14.04 -3.01 1.48
N GLU A 115 -14.51 -2.23 2.46
CA GLU A 115 -15.46 -2.63 3.52
C GLU A 115 -16.92 -2.42 3.09
#